data_AF-Q9AI26-F1
#
_entry.id   AF-Q9AI26-F1
#
_cell.length_a   1.000
_cell.length_b   1.000
_cell.length_c   1.000
_cell.angle_alpha   90.00
_cell.angle_beta   90.00
_cell.angle_gamma   90.00
#
_symmetry.space_group_name_H-M   'P 1'
#
loop_
_entity.id
_entity.type
_entity.pdbx_description
1 polymer ?
#
loop_
_entity_poly.entity_id
_entity_poly.type
_entity_poly.pdbx_seq_one_letter_code
_entity_poly.pdbx_strand_id
1 'polypeptide(L)'
;MQGEASLSTLSQPEFYDPEIVFFADKLDAYTDQPEFRMISPDGTTFVTRFYSAELNYVTRWILYNGEQQVAAFALPATCRPEGYLAAQRNGTLIQVAPQQTRTFTVTTGIE
;
A
#
# COMPACT_ATOMS: atom_id res chain seq x y z
N MET A 1 -13.60 10.92 13.94
CA MET A 1 -12.41 11.64 14.45
C MET A 1 -11.63 12.11 13.24
N GLN A 2 -11.57 13.42 13.04
CA GLN A 2 -10.77 14.05 11.99
C GLN A 2 -9.28 13.86 12.30
N GLY A 3 -8.50 13.50 11.29
CA GLY A 3 -7.05 13.35 11.41
C GLY A 3 -6.39 14.70 11.68
N GLU A 4 -6.13 14.99 12.95
CA GLU A 4 -5.51 16.24 13.41
C GLU A 4 -3.97 16.21 13.39
N ALA A 5 -3.35 15.15 12.87
CA ALA A 5 -1.90 15.05 12.74
C ALA A 5 -1.47 15.10 11.27
N SER A 6 -0.75 16.17 10.89
CA SER A 6 0.01 16.21 9.65
C SER A 6 1.42 15.67 9.92
N LEU A 7 1.77 14.57 9.26
CA LEU A 7 3.04 13.89 9.38
C LEU A 7 4.00 14.36 8.29
N SER A 8 4.78 15.40 8.57
CA SER A 8 5.88 15.83 7.70
C SER A 8 7.19 15.13 8.01
N THR A 9 7.35 14.58 9.22
CA THR A 9 8.58 13.92 9.68
C THR A 9 8.26 12.89 10.77
N LEU A 10 8.95 11.75 10.74
CA LEU A 10 8.77 10.66 11.72
C LEU A 10 9.66 10.89 12.96
N SER A 11 9.42 11.98 13.69
CA SER A 11 10.28 12.39 14.82
C SER A 11 9.67 12.15 16.21
N GLN A 12 8.50 11.51 16.29
CA GLN A 12 7.76 11.27 17.53
C GLN A 12 7.45 9.77 17.66
N PRO A 13 8.42 8.93 18.06
CA PRO A 13 8.30 7.48 18.05
C PRO A 13 7.10 6.94 18.85
N GLU A 14 6.65 7.64 19.88
CA GLU A 14 5.49 7.29 20.70
C GLU A 14 4.17 7.16 19.92
N PHE A 15 4.06 7.77 18.74
CA PHE A 15 2.86 7.68 17.90
C PHE A 15 2.94 6.56 16.86
N TYR A 16 4.09 5.92 16.71
CA TYR A 16 4.44 5.14 15.52
C TYR A 16 5.12 3.80 15.84
N ASP A 17 5.28 3.46 17.12
CA ASP A 17 5.82 2.20 17.61
C ASP A 17 4.66 1.20 17.83
N PRO A 18 4.69 -0.01 17.23
CA PRO A 18 5.77 -0.57 16.42
C PRO A 18 5.80 -0.07 14.99
N GLU A 19 4.67 0.31 14.39
CA GLU A 19 4.61 0.61 12.94
C GLU A 19 3.65 1.75 12.59
N ILE A 20 3.88 2.36 11.42
CA ILE A 20 2.95 3.27 10.77
C ILE A 20 2.39 2.57 9.53
N VAL A 21 1.07 2.42 9.48
CA VAL A 21 0.37 1.81 8.35
C VAL A 21 -0.67 2.77 7.79
N PHE A 22 -0.53 3.11 6.51
CA PHE A 22 -1.55 3.85 5.78
C PHE A 22 -2.22 2.92 4.77
N PHE A 23 -3.54 2.97 4.73
CA PHE A 23 -4.35 2.26 3.74
C PHE A 23 -5.03 3.28 2.83
N ALA A 24 -4.88 3.09 1.53
CA ALA A 24 -5.72 3.74 0.54
C ALA A 24 -6.51 2.68 -0.23
N ASP A 25 -7.78 2.97 -0.47
CA ASP A 25 -8.70 2.15 -1.23
C ASP A 25 -9.44 2.98 -2.29
N LYS A 26 -10.12 2.30 -3.21
CA LYS A 26 -10.86 2.93 -4.31
C LYS A 26 -9.96 3.81 -5.18
N LEU A 27 -8.78 3.29 -5.50
CA LEU A 27 -7.78 3.95 -6.37
C LEU A 27 -8.32 4.21 -7.77
N ASP A 28 -9.25 3.38 -8.24
CA ASP A 28 -10.02 3.54 -9.48
C ASP A 28 -10.83 4.84 -9.55
N ALA A 29 -11.19 5.43 -8.41
CA ALA A 29 -11.82 6.75 -8.38
C ALA A 29 -10.86 7.90 -8.72
N TYR A 30 -9.55 7.64 -8.71
CA TYR A 30 -8.50 8.65 -8.93
C TYR A 30 -7.74 8.43 -10.24
N THR A 31 -7.44 7.18 -10.60
CA THR A 31 -6.69 6.84 -11.83
C THR A 31 -6.81 5.36 -12.19
N ASP A 32 -6.71 5.05 -13.48
CA ASP A 32 -6.63 3.67 -13.99
C ASP A 32 -5.26 3.02 -13.72
N GLN A 33 -4.21 3.85 -13.62
CA GLN A 33 -2.82 3.41 -13.43
C GLN A 33 -2.19 4.18 -12.27
N PRO A 34 -2.39 3.73 -11.02
CA PRO A 34 -1.70 4.33 -9.88
C PRO A 34 -0.19 4.20 -10.02
N GLU A 35 0.52 5.31 -9.77
CA GLU A 35 1.97 5.38 -9.73
C GLU A 35 2.41 6.00 -8.40
N PHE A 36 3.30 5.30 -7.71
CA PHE A 36 3.91 5.76 -6.48
C PHE A 36 5.40 5.91 -6.70
N ARG A 37 5.96 7.05 -6.28
CA ARG A 37 7.40 7.35 -6.36
C ARG A 37 7.95 7.67 -4.98
N MET A 38 9.14 7.16 -4.69
CA MET A 38 9.90 7.51 -3.49
C MET A 38 11.31 7.92 -3.93
N ILE A 39 11.71 9.13 -3.58
CA ILE A 39 13.01 9.69 -3.93
C ILE A 39 13.88 9.64 -2.67
N SER A 40 15.01 8.93 -2.72
CA SER A 40 15.99 8.92 -1.64
C SER A 40 16.81 10.21 -1.61
N PRO A 41 17.48 10.53 -0.49
CA PRO A 41 18.30 11.74 -0.38
C PRO A 41 19.43 11.85 -1.41
N ASP A 42 19.90 10.74 -1.98
CA ASP A 42 20.91 10.70 -3.05
C ASP A 42 20.33 10.90 -4.46
N GLY A 43 19.01 11.07 -4.58
CA GLY A 43 18.29 11.27 -5.84
C GLY A 43 17.79 9.99 -6.52
N THR A 44 18.12 8.79 -6.01
CA THR A 44 17.57 7.54 -6.56
C THR A 44 16.05 7.52 -6.43
N THR A 45 15.36 7.23 -7.54
CA THR A 45 13.89 7.19 -7.56
C THR A 45 13.41 5.75 -7.64
N PHE A 46 12.68 5.31 -6.63
CA PHE A 46 11.96 4.05 -6.62
C PHE A 46 10.55 4.26 -7.13
N VAL A 47 10.06 3.35 -7.95
CA VAL A 47 8.73 3.44 -8.56
C VAL A 47 7.95 2.16 -8.38
N THR A 48 6.63 2.29 -8.19
CA THR A 48 5.67 1.18 -8.25
C THR A 48 4.45 1.64 -9.04
N ARG A 49 4.13 0.92 -10.13
CA ARG A 49 2.97 1.14 -11.00
C ARG A 49 2.14 -0.14 -11.11
N PHE A 50 0.84 0.00 -11.19
CA PHE A 50 -0.10 -1.11 -11.37
C PHE A 50 -1.42 -0.60 -11.97
N TYR A 51 -2.36 -1.49 -12.25
CA TYR A 51 -3.70 -1.12 -12.71
C TYR A 51 -4.70 -1.17 -11.56
N SER A 52 -5.48 -0.11 -11.34
CA SER A 52 -6.49 -0.05 -10.27
C SER A 52 -7.64 -1.06 -10.50
N ALA A 53 -7.92 -1.41 -11.75
CA ALA A 53 -8.86 -2.47 -12.11
C ALA A 53 -8.41 -3.87 -11.63
N GLU A 54 -7.10 -4.08 -11.43
CA GLU A 54 -6.52 -5.33 -10.93
C GLU A 54 -6.31 -5.27 -9.41
N LEU A 55 -5.77 -4.15 -8.92
CA LEU A 55 -5.36 -3.92 -7.53
C LEU A 55 -5.89 -2.56 -7.05
N ASN A 56 -7.08 -2.54 -6.45
CA ASN A 56 -7.77 -1.30 -6.10
C ASN A 56 -7.42 -0.76 -4.69
N TYR A 57 -6.37 -1.32 -4.08
CA TYR A 57 -5.90 -0.99 -2.73
C TYR A 57 -4.38 -0.81 -2.75
N VAL A 58 -3.87 0.03 -1.86
CA VAL A 58 -2.43 0.14 -1.59
C VAL A 58 -2.18 0.36 -0.10
N THR A 59 -1.18 -0.33 0.42
CA THR A 59 -0.69 -0.12 1.78
C THR A 59 0.67 0.56 1.75
N ARG A 60 0.88 1.56 2.60
CA ARG A 60 2.20 2.08 2.93
C ARG A 60 2.53 1.66 4.36
N TRP A 61 3.68 1.02 4.54
CA TRP A 61 4.12 0.48 5.82
C TRP A 61 5.52 0.96 6.15
N ILE A 62 5.66 1.61 7.31
CA ILE A 62 6.92 2.13 7.81
C ILE A 62 7.15 1.57 9.21
N LEU A 63 8.33 0.99 9.43
CA LEU A 63 8.76 0.44 10.70
C LEU A 63 10.18 0.93 10.94
N TYR A 64 10.39 1.63 12.05
CA TYR A 64 11.71 2.14 12.41
C TYR A 64 11.90 2.05 13.92
N ASN A 65 12.58 0.99 14.36
CA ASN A 65 12.93 0.76 15.76
C ASN A 65 14.40 0.32 15.87
N GLY A 66 14.83 -0.07 17.08
CA GLY A 66 16.23 -0.43 17.34
C GLY A 66 16.73 -1.65 16.54
N GLU A 67 15.82 -2.51 16.08
CA GLU A 67 16.16 -3.78 15.43
C GLU A 67 15.80 -3.79 13.93
N GLN A 68 14.84 -2.97 13.50
CA GLN A 68 14.23 -3.04 12.16
C GLN A 68 14.05 -1.64 11.55
N GLN A 69 14.40 -1.54 10.26
CA GLN A 69 14.20 -0.35 9.44
C GLN A 69 13.58 -0.77 8.12
N VAL A 70 12.29 -0.46 7.93
CA VAL A 70 11.51 -0.82 6.74
C VAL A 70 10.77 0.40 6.23
N ALA A 71 10.85 0.61 4.90
CA ALA A 71 10.13 1.65 4.19
C ALA A 71 9.40 1.05 2.97
N ALA A 72 8.36 0.26 3.22
CA ALA A 72 7.49 -0.24 2.16
C ALA A 72 6.54 0.88 1.71
N PHE A 73 6.92 1.62 0.65
CA PHE A 73 6.24 2.86 0.27
C PHE A 73 4.94 2.67 -0.51
N ALA A 74 4.78 1.54 -1.21
CA ALA A 74 3.57 1.17 -1.93
C ALA A 74 3.47 -0.36 -2.09
N LEU A 75 2.48 -0.96 -1.42
CA LEU A 75 2.14 -2.39 -1.48
C LEU A 75 0.76 -2.54 -2.13
N PRO A 76 0.68 -2.77 -3.45
CA PRO A 76 -0.59 -2.93 -4.16
C PRO A 76 -1.33 -4.19 -3.73
N ALA A 77 -2.66 -4.11 -3.59
CA ALA A 77 -3.46 -5.21 -3.07
C ALA A 77 -4.89 -5.25 -3.66
N THR A 78 -5.54 -6.40 -3.50
CA THR A 78 -6.94 -6.62 -3.87
C THR A 78 -7.91 -6.31 -2.73
N CYS A 79 -7.41 -6.20 -1.50
CA CYS A 79 -8.16 -5.91 -0.28
C CYS A 79 -7.26 -5.34 0.81
N ARG A 80 -7.87 -4.90 1.91
CA ARG A 80 -7.18 -4.47 3.13
C ARG A 80 -6.81 -5.70 4.01
N PRO A 81 -5.82 -5.57 4.93
CA PRO A 81 -5.23 -6.72 5.64
C PRO A 81 -6.05 -7.22 6.84
N GLU A 82 -7.31 -6.83 7.04
CA GLU A 82 -8.13 -7.22 8.20
C GLU A 82 -8.65 -8.67 8.13
N GLY A 83 -8.24 -9.43 7.10
CA GLY A 83 -8.46 -10.87 6.99
C GLY A 83 -9.69 -11.28 6.18
N TYR A 84 -9.84 -12.60 5.99
CA TYR A 84 -10.82 -13.21 5.10
C TYR A 84 -12.27 -12.75 5.36
N LEU A 85 -12.72 -12.81 6.63
CA LEU A 85 -14.11 -12.45 6.97
C LEU A 85 -14.39 -10.97 6.73
N ALA A 86 -13.40 -10.09 6.91
CA ALA A 86 -13.54 -8.67 6.60
C ALA A 86 -13.61 -8.46 5.07
N ALA A 87 -12.72 -9.10 4.31
CA ALA A 87 -12.75 -9.05 2.85
C ALA A 87 -14.08 -9.56 2.26
N GLN A 88 -14.64 -10.63 2.83
CA GLN A 88 -15.96 -11.15 2.45
C GLN A 88 -17.06 -10.12 2.73
N ARG A 89 -17.12 -9.55 3.94
CA ARG A 89 -18.12 -8.53 4.31
C ARG A 89 -18.01 -7.27 3.46
N ASN A 90 -16.79 -6.88 3.07
CA ASN A 90 -16.52 -5.68 2.30
C ASN A 90 -16.64 -5.90 0.79
N GLY A 91 -16.95 -7.12 0.33
CA GLY A 91 -17.10 -7.43 -1.09
C GLY A 91 -15.80 -7.43 -1.89
N THR A 92 -14.64 -7.53 -1.22
CA THR A 92 -13.32 -7.48 -1.86
C THR A 92 -12.71 -8.86 -2.08
N LEU A 93 -13.41 -9.92 -1.67
CA LEU A 93 -12.95 -11.29 -1.85
C LEU A 93 -13.01 -11.69 -3.33
N ILE A 94 -11.89 -12.17 -3.85
CA ILE A 94 -11.79 -12.70 -5.21
C ILE A 94 -11.88 -14.22 -5.15
N GLN A 95 -12.83 -14.79 -5.89
CA GLN A 95 -12.94 -16.24 -6.10
C GLN A 95 -12.45 -16.60 -7.49
N VAL A 96 -11.63 -17.64 -7.59
CA VAL A 96 -11.12 -18.18 -8.86
C VAL A 96 -11.61 -19.62 -8.96
N ALA A 97 -12.45 -19.90 -9.96
CA ALA A 97 -12.99 -21.24 -10.17
C ALA A 97 -11.90 -22.24 -10.62
N PRO A 98 -12.14 -23.56 -10.53
CA PRO A 98 -11.20 -24.55 -11.03
C PRO A 98 -10.80 -24.27 -12.49
N GLN A 99 -9.50 -24.39 -12.78
CA GLN A 99 -8.90 -24.15 -14.11
C GLN A 99 -9.00 -22.68 -14.61
N GLN A 100 -9.41 -21.74 -13.77
CA GLN A 100 -9.36 -20.30 -14.10
C GLN A 100 -8.04 -19.68 -13.66
N THR A 101 -7.68 -18.57 -14.30
CA THR A 101 -6.51 -17.77 -13.97
C THR A 101 -6.92 -16.32 -13.84
N ARG A 102 -6.34 -15.62 -12.87
CA ARG A 102 -6.42 -14.17 -12.74
C ARG A 102 -5.02 -13.60 -12.73
N THR A 103 -4.81 -12.58 -13.54
CA THR A 103 -3.52 -11.92 -13.69
C THR A 103 -3.56 -10.56 -12.99
N PHE A 104 -2.42 -10.18 -12.43
CA PHE A 104 -2.18 -8.88 -11.85
C PHE A 104 -0.82 -8.40 -12.34
N THR A 105 -0.69 -7.10 -12.58
CA THR A 105 0.47 -6.49 -13.20
C THR A 105 1.03 -5.43 -12.27
N VAL A 106 2.32 -5.56 -11.95
CA VAL A 106 3.06 -4.57 -11.17
C VAL A 106 4.39 -4.31 -11.87
N THR A 107 4.71 -3.04 -12.09
CA THR A 107 6.05 -2.60 -12.46
C THR A 107 6.67 -1.93 -11.25
N THR A 108 7.77 -2.47 -10.74
CA THR A 108 8.51 -1.88 -9.62
C THR A 108 10.01 -1.95 -9.83
N GLY A 109 10.73 -0.95 -9.35
CA GLY A 109 12.19 -0.88 -9.52
C GLY A 109 12.73 0.53 -9.27
N ILE A 110 13.96 0.73 -9.74
CA ILE A 110 14.64 2.03 -9.78
C ILE A 110 14.46 2.61 -11.19
N GLU A 111 14.15 3.90 -11.27
CA GLU A 111 14.06 4.65 -12.53
C GLU A 111 15.42 5.11 -13.06
#